data_AF-A0A2E7NHV2-F1
#
_entry.id   AF-A0A2E7NHV2-F1
#
_cell.length_a   1.000
_cell.length_b   1.000
_cell.length_c   1.000
_cell.angle_alpha   90.00
_cell.angle_beta   90.00
_cell.angle_gamma   90.00
#
_symmetry.space_group_name_H-M   'P 1'
#
loop_
_entity.id
_entity.type
_entity.pdbx_description
1 polymer ?
#
loop_
_entity_poly.entity_id
_entity_poly.type
_entity_poly.pdbx_seq_one_letter_code
_entity_poly.pdbx_strand_id
1 'polypeptide(L)'
;MTKKFGAWLRYRRLEKHASQRWLSQQADISWTYLSKVENGVPGFSSPSEKTLRKFAVALKADPDEMITRAGKIPSDVRKVIVDDFSLVKEIRSRKKPSRRRKKGPKESTGGS
;
A
#
# COMPACT_ATOMS: atom_id res chain seq x y z
N MET A 1 -10.82 -4.98 0.42
CA MET A 1 -9.37 -4.64 0.40
C MET A 1 -8.77 -5.04 -0.95
N THR A 2 -7.74 -4.35 -1.45
CA THR A 2 -7.04 -4.80 -2.67
C THR A 2 -6.18 -6.03 -2.36
N LYS A 3 -6.22 -7.06 -3.22
CA LYS A 3 -5.35 -8.26 -3.06
C LYS A 3 -3.86 -7.90 -2.99
N LYS A 4 -3.46 -6.81 -3.68
CA LYS A 4 -2.08 -6.30 -3.68
C LYS A 4 -1.61 -5.83 -2.30
N PHE A 5 -2.44 -5.09 -1.56
CA PHE A 5 -2.08 -4.64 -0.21
C PHE A 5 -1.96 -5.83 0.75
N GLY A 6 -2.95 -6.72 0.77
CA GLY A 6 -2.95 -7.88 1.68
C GLY A 6 -1.72 -8.76 1.50
N ALA A 7 -1.39 -9.08 0.25
CA ALA A 7 -0.19 -9.86 -0.08
C ALA A 7 1.11 -9.14 0.34
N TRP A 8 1.20 -7.83 0.13
CA TRP A 8 2.35 -7.03 0.56
C TRP A 8 2.47 -6.99 2.09
N LEU A 9 1.38 -6.79 2.83
CA LEU A 9 1.39 -6.80 4.30
C LEU A 9 1.85 -8.16 4.83
N ARG A 10 1.35 -9.26 4.24
CA ARG A 10 1.79 -10.61 4.58
C ARG A 10 3.28 -10.80 4.35
N TYR A 11 3.79 -10.33 3.21
CA TYR A 11 5.22 -10.38 2.91
C TYR A 11 6.06 -9.65 3.96
N ARG A 12 5.72 -8.39 4.27
CA ARG A 12 6.40 -7.59 5.32
C ARG A 12 6.35 -8.26 6.68
N ARG A 13 5.23 -8.90 7.04
CA ARG A 13 5.10 -9.65 8.29
C ARG A 13 6.04 -10.85 8.33
N LEU A 14 6.13 -11.61 7.24
CA LEU A 14 7.00 -12.79 7.15
C LEU A 14 8.49 -12.43 7.15
N GLU A 15 8.88 -11.30 6.54
CA GLU A 15 10.26 -10.76 6.64
C GLU A 15 10.68 -10.44 8.08
N LYS A 16 9.72 -10.16 8.97
CA LYS A 16 9.96 -9.95 10.40
C LYS A 16 9.82 -11.23 11.24
N HIS A 17 9.65 -12.38 10.60
CA HIS A 17 9.35 -13.66 11.25
C HIS A 17 8.16 -13.59 12.23
N ALA A 18 7.22 -12.67 11.97
CA ALA A 18 6.09 -12.42 12.85
C ALA A 18 4.91 -13.32 12.50
N SER A 19 4.26 -13.89 13.52
CA SER A 19 2.99 -14.60 13.33
C SER A 19 1.83 -13.61 13.15
N GLN A 20 0.72 -14.06 12.56
CA GLN A 20 -0.51 -13.25 12.49
C GLN A 20 -1.01 -12.89 13.90
N ARG A 21 -0.92 -13.83 14.86
CA ARG A 21 -1.30 -13.59 16.26
C ARG A 21 -0.46 -12.48 16.90
N TRP A 22 0.84 -12.47 16.63
CA TRP A 22 1.71 -11.42 17.15
C TRP A 22 1.35 -10.06 16.56
N LEU A 23 1.25 -9.95 15.23
CA LEU A 23 0.95 -8.68 14.58
C LEU A 23 -0.45 -8.16 14.94
N SER A 24 -1.43 -9.05 15.09
CA SER A 24 -2.78 -8.67 15.50
C SER A 24 -2.81 -8.10 16.92
N GLN A 25 -2.01 -8.64 17.84
CA GLN A 25 -1.84 -8.08 19.19
C GLN A 25 -1.18 -6.70 19.14
N GLN A 26 -0.08 -6.54 18.39
CA GLN A 26 0.59 -5.23 18.24
C GLN A 26 -0.34 -4.16 17.66
N ALA A 27 -1.25 -4.57 16.77
CA ALA A 27 -2.20 -3.69 16.13
C ALA A 27 -3.54 -3.55 16.87
N ASP A 28 -3.73 -4.27 17.98
CA ASP A 28 -4.97 -4.27 18.79
C ASP A 28 -6.20 -4.63 17.95
N ILE A 29 -6.11 -5.74 17.22
CA ILE A 29 -7.16 -6.29 16.36
C ILE A 29 -7.24 -7.81 16.52
N SER A 30 -8.33 -8.42 16.04
CA SER A 30 -8.42 -9.88 15.99
C SER A 30 -7.49 -10.45 14.91
N TRP A 31 -6.93 -11.64 15.17
CA TRP A 31 -6.14 -12.38 14.20
C TRP A 31 -6.99 -12.79 12.97
N THR A 32 -8.28 -13.04 13.16
CA THR A 32 -9.23 -13.36 12.08
C THR A 32 -9.40 -12.18 11.14
N TYR A 33 -9.44 -10.96 11.68
CA TYR A 33 -9.47 -9.74 10.87
C TYR A 33 -8.17 -9.58 10.08
N LEU A 34 -7.00 -9.71 10.72
CA LEU A 34 -5.71 -9.65 10.03
C LEU A 34 -5.61 -10.70 8.91
N SER A 35 -6.06 -11.93 9.15
CA SER A 35 -6.06 -12.99 8.14
C SER A 35 -6.91 -12.61 6.91
N LYS A 36 -8.09 -12.03 7.11
CA LYS A 36 -8.93 -11.55 6.00
C LYS A 36 -8.29 -10.37 5.24
N VAL A 37 -7.60 -9.48 5.96
CA VAL A 37 -6.85 -8.37 5.36
C VAL A 37 -5.72 -8.90 4.48
N GLU A 38 -4.89 -9.82 4.99
CA GLU A 38 -3.77 -10.39 4.25
C GLU A 38 -4.21 -11.22 3.03
N ASN A 39 -5.33 -11.92 3.13
CA ASN A 39 -5.89 -12.70 2.02
C ASN A 39 -6.67 -11.84 1.01
N GLY A 40 -6.84 -10.53 1.27
CA GLY A 40 -7.53 -9.61 0.37
C GLY A 40 -8.99 -10.00 0.11
N VAL A 41 -9.70 -10.47 1.15
CA VAL A 41 -11.09 -10.90 1.05
C VAL A 41 -11.97 -9.74 0.52
N PRO A 42 -12.73 -9.94 -0.58
CA PRO A 42 -13.65 -8.92 -1.10
C PRO A 42 -14.69 -8.50 -0.05
N GLY A 43 -15.17 -7.25 -0.12
CA GLY A 43 -16.14 -6.71 0.84
C GLY A 43 -15.58 -6.26 2.19
N PHE A 44 -14.33 -6.62 2.55
CA PHE A 44 -13.70 -6.13 3.78
C PHE A 44 -13.14 -4.71 3.64
N SER A 45 -13.52 -3.84 4.58
CA SER A 45 -13.06 -2.45 4.67
C SER A 45 -11.55 -2.38 4.98
N SER A 46 -10.91 -1.32 4.47
CA SER A 46 -9.49 -1.08 4.71
C SER A 46 -9.23 -0.72 6.18
N PRO A 47 -8.23 -1.30 6.88
CA PRO A 47 -7.95 -1.04 8.28
C PRO A 47 -7.86 0.45 8.56
N SER A 48 -8.29 0.87 9.76
CA SER A 48 -8.23 2.27 10.17
C SER A 48 -6.79 2.82 10.04
N GLU A 49 -6.63 4.13 9.87
CA GLU A 49 -5.28 4.73 9.84
C GLU A 49 -4.50 4.42 11.12
N LYS A 50 -5.18 4.42 12.28
CA LYS A 50 -4.60 4.00 13.57
C LYS A 50 -4.03 2.58 13.50
N THR A 51 -4.79 1.63 12.95
CA THR A 51 -4.34 0.24 12.77
C THR A 51 -3.17 0.16 11.79
N LEU A 52 -3.22 0.90 10.67
CA LEU A 52 -2.14 0.94 9.68
C LEU A 52 -0.85 1.49 10.29
N ARG A 53 -0.92 2.57 11.08
CA ARG A 53 0.25 3.10 11.81
C ARG A 53 0.81 2.08 12.80
N LYS A 54 -0.04 1.35 13.53
CA LYS A 54 0.43 0.25 14.40
C LYS A 54 1.13 -0.87 13.62
N PHE A 55 0.60 -1.26 12.45
CA PHE A 55 1.30 -2.22 11.58
C PHE A 55 2.67 -1.69 11.13
N ALA A 56 2.75 -0.42 10.73
CA ALA A 56 4.00 0.20 10.31
C ALA A 56 5.05 0.17 11.42
N VAL A 57 4.66 0.57 12.65
CA VAL A 57 5.53 0.51 13.83
C VAL A 57 5.99 -0.92 14.12
N ALA A 58 5.05 -1.88 14.22
CA ALA A 58 5.36 -3.27 14.54
C ALA A 58 6.27 -3.93 13.50
N LEU A 59 6.07 -3.61 12.21
CA LEU A 59 6.83 -4.18 11.10
C LEU A 59 8.06 -3.34 10.71
N LYS A 60 8.37 -2.26 11.44
CA LYS A 60 9.44 -1.29 11.10
C LYS A 60 9.35 -0.87 9.62
N ALA A 61 8.16 -0.52 9.17
CA ALA A 61 7.87 -0.03 7.83
C ALA A 61 7.50 1.45 7.89
N ASP A 62 7.60 2.13 6.75
CA ASP A 62 7.18 3.52 6.63
C ASP A 62 5.65 3.64 6.78
N PRO A 63 5.14 4.54 7.65
CA PRO A 63 3.71 4.68 7.87
C PRO A 63 2.97 5.24 6.66
N ASP A 64 3.59 6.12 5.87
CA ASP A 64 2.97 6.71 4.70
C ASP A 64 2.88 5.67 3.57
N GLU A 65 3.91 4.84 3.39
CA GLU A 65 3.85 3.69 2.47
C GLU A 65 2.73 2.71 2.88
N MET A 66 2.63 2.38 4.16
CA MET A 66 1.60 1.48 4.70
C MET A 66 0.19 2.02 4.43
N ILE A 67 -0.04 3.31 4.71
CA ILE A 67 -1.34 3.97 4.52
C ILE A 67 -1.70 4.08 3.04
N THR A 68 -0.75 4.51 2.21
CA THR A 68 -0.98 4.71 0.77
C THR A 68 -1.19 3.41 0.02
N ARG A 69 -0.45 2.34 0.35
CA ARG A 69 -0.70 1.00 -0.22
C ARG A 69 -2.05 0.43 0.19
N ALA A 70 -2.55 0.78 1.37
CA ALA A 70 -3.90 0.43 1.80
C ALA A 70 -5.02 1.24 1.10
N GLY A 71 -4.65 2.10 0.14
CA GLY A 71 -5.55 2.93 -0.65
C GLY A 71 -6.04 4.18 0.06
N LYS A 72 -5.29 4.66 1.07
CA LYS A 72 -5.65 5.83 1.88
C LYS A 72 -4.63 6.94 1.72
N ILE A 73 -5.05 8.16 2.04
CA ILE A 73 -4.16 9.32 2.20
C ILE A 73 -4.07 9.56 3.71
N PRO A 74 -2.87 9.73 4.30
CA PRO A 74 -2.70 10.12 5.69
C PRO A 74 -3.59 11.32 6.03
N SER A 75 -4.26 11.28 7.17
CA SER A 75 -5.28 12.27 7.56
C SER A 75 -4.75 13.71 7.63
N ASP A 76 -3.53 13.88 8.12
CA ASP A 76 -2.77 15.13 8.14
C ASP A 76 -2.49 15.65 6.73
N VAL A 77 -1.99 14.79 5.83
CA VAL A 77 -1.76 15.15 4.41
C VAL A 77 -3.07 15.50 3.71
N ARG A 78 -4.14 14.76 3.96
CA ARG A 78 -5.47 15.04 3.41
C ARG A 78 -5.95 16.43 3.83
N LYS A 79 -5.76 16.80 5.11
CA LYS A 79 -6.17 18.10 5.64
C LYS A 79 -5.45 19.22 4.89
N VAL A 80 -4.13 19.12 4.76
CA VAL A 80 -3.33 20.12 4.03
C VAL A 80 -3.77 20.25 2.57
N ILE A 81 -4.08 19.15 1.89
CA ILE A 81 -4.59 19.18 0.50
C ILE A 81 -5.97 19.87 0.38
N VAL A 82 -6.82 19.71 1.40
CA VAL A 82 -8.14 20.36 1.44
C VAL A 82 -8.00 21.86 1.73
N ASP A 83 -7.09 22.23 2.63
CA ASP A 83 -6.84 23.62 3.03
C ASP A 83 -6.12 24.41 1.93
N ASP A 84 -5.25 23.76 1.14
CA ASP A 84 -4.55 24.35 0.00
C ASP A 84 -4.80 23.59 -1.31
N PHE A 85 -5.78 24.07 -2.08
CA PHE A 85 -6.12 23.49 -3.39
C PHE A 85 -4.99 23.61 -4.43
N SER A 86 -3.99 24.48 -4.24
CA SER A 86 -2.86 24.60 -5.16
C SER A 86 -2.04 23.30 -5.22
N LEU A 87 -1.96 22.57 -4.09
CA LEU A 87 -1.33 21.25 -4.01
C LEU A 87 -2.02 20.22 -4.90
N VAL A 88 -3.34 20.32 -5.10
CA VAL A 88 -4.07 19.45 -6.03
C VAL A 88 -3.58 19.68 -7.47
N LYS A 89 -3.35 20.94 -7.86
CA LYS A 89 -2.79 21.27 -9.18
C LYS A 89 -1.37 20.76 -9.32
N GLU A 90 -0.55 20.91 -8.28
CA GLU A 90 0.82 20.41 -8.27
C GLU A 90 0.89 18.88 -8.40
N ILE A 91 0.10 18.15 -7.61
CA ILE A 91 0.03 16.68 -7.70
C ILE A 91 -0.43 16.24 -9.09
N ARG A 92 -1.37 16.96 -9.71
CA ARG A 92 -1.82 16.68 -11.10
C ARG A 92 -0.75 16.98 -12.13
N SER A 93 0.08 18.03 -11.96
CA SER A 93 1.14 18.37 -12.91
C SER A 93 2.23 17.28 -12.94
N ARG A 94 2.52 16.67 -11.78
CA ARG A 94 3.42 15.51 -11.66
C ARG A 94 2.95 14.26 -12.42
N LYS A 95 1.64 14.15 -12.75
CA LYS A 95 1.11 13.05 -13.60
C LYS A 95 1.36 13.24 -15.09
N LYS A 96 1.83 14.41 -15.56
CA LYS A 96 2.17 14.57 -16.99
C LYS A 96 3.27 13.55 -17.35
N PRO A 97 3.02 12.65 -18.30
CA PRO A 97 3.84 11.47 -18.47
C PRO A 97 5.26 11.87 -18.88
N SER A 98 6.27 11.37 -18.16
CA SER A 98 7.57 11.13 -18.81
C SER A 98 7.26 10.28 -20.03
N ARG A 99 7.47 10.84 -21.22
CA ARG A 99 7.22 10.19 -22.51
C ARG A 99 7.64 8.72 -22.43
N ARG A 100 6.71 7.83 -22.80
CA ARG A 100 6.97 6.43 -23.17
C ARG A 100 8.37 6.33 -23.80
N ARG A 101 9.29 5.58 -23.18
CA ARG A 101 10.36 4.94 -23.95
C ARG A 101 9.71 3.89 -24.85
N LYS A 102 9.26 4.32 -26.03
CA LYS A 102 9.22 3.44 -27.20
C LYS A 102 10.65 3.40 -27.75
N LYS A 103 11.25 2.22 -27.77
CA LYS A 103 12.08 1.72 -28.88
C LYS A 103 12.16 0.20 -28.71
N GLY A 104 11.53 -0.53 -29.63
CA GLY A 104 12.01 -1.86 -30.00
C GLY A 104 13.35 -1.73 -30.75
N PRO A 105 13.95 -2.86 -31.13
CA PRO A 105 13.72 -3.29 -32.51
C PRO A 105 13.12 -4.70 -32.62
N LYS A 106 12.38 -4.89 -33.70
CA LYS A 106 12.18 -6.19 -34.33
C LYS A 106 13.55 -6.71 -34.78
N GLU A 107 13.85 -7.96 -34.51
CA GLU A 107 14.68 -8.76 -35.40
C GLU A 107 13.90 -10.01 -35.79
N SER A 108 13.70 -10.11 -37.10
CA SER A 108 13.28 -11.26 -37.87
C SER A 108 14.53 -11.92 -38.46
N THR A 109 14.51 -13.26 -38.58
CA THR A 109 15.43 -14.22 -39.25
C THR A 109 15.98 -15.19 -38.18
N GLY A 110 16.06 -16.51 -38.32
CA GLY A 110 16.01 -17.45 -39.43
C GLY A 110 17.09 -18.51 -39.17
N GLY A 111 16.77 -19.81 -39.27
CA GLY A 111 17.71 -20.95 -39.21
C GLY A 111 18.03 -21.43 -37.78
N SER A 112 18.01 -22.72 -37.44
CA SER A 112 17.98 -23.97 -38.22
C SER A 112 17.13 -25.03 -37.53
#